data_AF-A0A4V2A3A4-F1
#
_entry.id   AF-A0A4V2A3A4-F1
#
_cell.length_a   1.000
_cell.length_b   1.000
_cell.length_c   1.000
_cell.angle_alpha   90.00
_cell.angle_beta   90.00
_cell.angle_gamma   90.00
#
_symmetry.space_group_name_H-M   'P 1'
#
loop_
_entity.id
_entity.type
_entity.pdbx_description
1 polymer ?
#
loop_
_entity_poly.entity_id
_entity_poly.type
_entity_poly.pdbx_seq_one_letter_code
_entity_poly.pdbx_strand_id
1 'polypeptide(L)'
;MKPSARRWLLVALVSALLAAAPVLPRLLPAEASDVSAERLLERVVASRDLGWSGEVRSRGTLQIPETDSFAGVADLLGDTSTLRVWWRSDEQWRVDRVRASGETDLVREGDLLTTWRFESERATSSPYATVRLPDASDLVPSQLARRLLAGADATELSRLPERRVAGRSAPGLRLEPADEQSTIDHVDVWADAETGLALRVDVVGTASDLPVVSTAVTRFDPSTPDPGTTTFTAPPGARVGFRDAIDVAAGANAFAPFVLPDAVAGLERRGDPDELGAVGVYGRGPTALVAVPLRRGLAGQVREQLSASSAVRTDVGTSLEIGPLSVLLTEGGRGRGTFLLAGTVTPEVLADAAAELGEQVGRR
;
A
#
# COMPACT_ATOMS: atom_id res chain seq x y z
N MET A 1 13.44 56.00 -20.24
CA MET A 1 13.86 54.57 -20.29
C MET A 1 14.38 54.25 -21.69
N LYS A 2 15.58 53.67 -21.81
CA LYS A 2 16.16 53.27 -23.10
C LYS A 2 15.27 52.20 -23.76
N PRO A 3 15.09 52.19 -25.09
CA PRO A 3 14.21 51.25 -25.80
C PRO A 3 14.58 49.78 -25.58
N SER A 4 15.86 49.49 -25.28
CA SER A 4 16.33 48.16 -24.89
C SER A 4 15.75 47.69 -23.54
N ALA A 5 15.64 48.58 -22.54
CA ALA A 5 15.11 48.22 -21.22
C ALA A 5 13.63 47.84 -21.26
N ARG A 6 12.84 48.46 -22.14
CA ARG A 6 11.42 48.11 -22.34
C ARG A 6 11.24 46.73 -22.97
N ARG A 7 12.11 46.35 -23.92
CA ARG A 7 12.11 45.02 -24.54
C ARG A 7 12.48 43.93 -23.54
N TRP A 8 13.49 44.16 -22.71
CA TRP A 8 13.89 43.21 -21.67
C TRP A 8 12.84 43.07 -20.56
N LEU A 9 12.15 44.16 -20.17
CA LEU A 9 11.01 44.08 -19.25
C LEU A 9 9.84 43.28 -19.82
N LEU A 10 9.53 43.45 -21.11
CA LEU A 10 8.49 42.66 -21.79
C LEU A 10 8.86 41.17 -21.80
N VAL A 11 10.11 40.84 -22.14
CA VAL A 11 10.60 39.45 -22.12
C VAL A 11 10.53 38.88 -20.71
N ALA A 12 10.99 39.61 -19.69
CA ALA A 12 10.91 39.16 -18.30
C ALA A 12 9.46 38.93 -17.84
N LEU A 13 8.54 39.83 -18.20
CA LEU A 13 7.12 39.71 -17.87
C LEU A 13 6.47 38.51 -18.58
N VAL A 14 6.74 38.31 -19.87
CA VAL A 14 6.22 37.17 -20.64
C VAL A 14 6.79 35.86 -20.10
N SER A 15 8.09 35.80 -19.80
CA SER A 15 8.70 34.62 -19.18
C SER A 15 8.12 34.33 -17.80
N ALA A 16 7.88 35.36 -16.97
CA ALA A 16 7.23 35.21 -15.67
C ALA A 16 5.79 34.71 -15.80
N LEU A 17 5.02 35.24 -16.77
CA LEU A 17 3.66 34.78 -17.05
C LEU A 17 3.63 33.33 -17.53
N LEU A 18 4.53 32.94 -18.44
CA LEU A 18 4.63 31.57 -18.94
C LEU A 18 5.05 30.58 -17.85
N ALA A 19 5.96 30.97 -16.96
CA ALA A 19 6.38 30.15 -15.82
C ALA A 19 5.28 30.06 -14.74
N ALA A 20 4.52 31.14 -14.52
CA ALA A 20 3.46 31.18 -13.52
C ALA A 20 2.16 30.51 -13.99
N ALA A 21 1.87 30.51 -15.30
CA ALA A 21 0.65 29.95 -15.87
C ALA A 21 0.33 28.50 -15.43
N PRO A 22 1.27 27.53 -15.43
CA PRO A 22 0.97 26.18 -14.95
C PRO A 22 0.85 26.06 -13.41
N VAL A 23 1.35 27.04 -12.65
CA VAL A 23 1.35 27.03 -11.18
C VAL A 23 0.12 27.74 -10.60
N LEU A 24 -0.35 28.81 -11.25
CA LEU A 24 -1.46 29.65 -10.77
C LEU A 24 -2.71 28.86 -10.37
N PRO A 25 -3.20 27.89 -11.17
CA PRO A 25 -4.38 27.11 -10.82
C PRO A 25 -4.21 26.30 -9.54
N ARG A 26 -2.98 25.90 -9.19
CA ARG A 26 -2.67 25.14 -7.97
C ARG A 26 -2.75 25.98 -6.70
N LEU A 27 -2.68 27.31 -6.83
CA LEU A 27 -2.77 28.27 -5.73
C LEU A 27 -4.21 28.72 -5.45
N LEU A 28 -5.16 28.40 -6.34
CA LEU A 28 -6.57 28.70 -6.12
C LEU A 28 -7.11 27.82 -4.98
N PRO A 29 -7.97 28.37 -4.10
CA PRO A 29 -8.70 27.56 -3.12
C PRO A 29 -9.40 26.38 -3.80
N ALA A 30 -9.52 25.26 -3.09
CA ALA A 30 -10.37 24.18 -3.56
C ALA A 30 -11.82 24.67 -3.60
N GLU A 31 -12.57 24.24 -4.60
CA GLU A 31 -14.00 24.54 -4.67
C GLU A 31 -14.72 23.79 -3.55
N ALA A 32 -15.65 24.48 -2.88
CA ALA A 32 -16.45 23.87 -1.82
C ALA A 32 -17.30 22.73 -2.38
N SER A 33 -17.46 21.67 -1.60
CA SER A 33 -18.23 20.49 -2.00
C SER A 33 -19.12 20.03 -0.85
N ASP A 34 -20.43 19.96 -1.10
CA ASP A 34 -21.40 19.49 -0.10
C ASP A 34 -21.52 17.95 -0.05
N VAL A 35 -20.67 17.22 -0.78
CA VAL A 35 -20.64 15.75 -0.75
C VAL A 35 -20.30 15.26 0.67
N SER A 36 -21.13 14.39 1.24
CA SER A 36 -20.89 13.82 2.58
C SER A 36 -19.72 12.83 2.59
N ALA A 37 -19.22 12.46 3.77
CA ALA A 37 -18.10 11.51 3.88
C ALA A 37 -18.50 10.10 3.38
N GLU A 38 -19.71 9.66 3.69
CA GLU A 38 -20.29 8.38 3.26
C GLU A 38 -20.45 8.35 1.74
N ARG A 39 -20.98 9.43 1.15
CA ARG A 39 -21.12 9.52 -0.30
C ARG A 39 -19.78 9.57 -1.00
N LEU A 40 -18.76 10.17 -0.38
CA LEU A 40 -17.41 10.17 -0.89
C LEU A 40 -16.77 8.78 -0.81
N LEU A 41 -16.97 8.05 0.29
CA LEU A 41 -16.56 6.65 0.44
C LEU A 41 -17.13 5.78 -0.69
N GLU A 42 -18.43 5.86 -0.93
CA GLU A 42 -19.09 5.12 -2.02
C GLU A 42 -18.44 5.38 -3.38
N ARG A 43 -18.11 6.64 -3.67
CA ARG A 43 -17.46 7.04 -4.92
C ARG A 43 -16.03 6.50 -5.02
N VAL A 44 -15.26 6.50 -3.93
CA VAL A 44 -13.90 5.94 -3.88
C VAL A 44 -13.92 4.43 -4.13
N VAL A 45 -14.88 3.72 -3.53
CA VAL A 45 -15.05 2.28 -3.76
C VAL A 45 -15.44 1.99 -5.21
N ALA A 46 -16.34 2.80 -5.78
CA ALA A 46 -16.80 2.66 -7.16
C ALA A 46 -15.73 3.01 -8.21
N SER A 47 -14.63 3.70 -7.84
CA SER A 47 -13.58 4.13 -8.77
C SER A 47 -12.55 3.04 -9.13
N ARG A 48 -12.83 1.75 -8.84
CA ARG A 48 -11.91 0.62 -9.04
C ARG A 48 -11.41 0.50 -10.49
N ASP A 49 -12.34 0.63 -11.42
CA ASP A 49 -12.12 0.42 -12.86
C ASP A 49 -12.08 1.74 -13.64
N LEU A 50 -11.88 2.85 -12.93
CA LEU A 50 -11.68 4.14 -13.57
C LEU A 50 -10.28 4.18 -14.17
N GLY A 51 -10.21 4.33 -15.50
CA GLY A 51 -8.95 4.53 -16.18
C GLY A 51 -8.39 5.94 -15.95
N TRP A 52 -7.10 6.03 -15.61
CA TRP A 52 -6.38 7.29 -15.45
C TRP A 52 -4.87 7.09 -15.59
N SER A 53 -4.13 8.17 -15.80
CA SER A 53 -2.67 8.16 -15.68
C SER A 53 -2.13 9.37 -14.95
N GLY A 54 -0.90 9.26 -14.44
CA GLY A 54 -0.32 10.35 -13.69
C GLY A 54 1.00 10.04 -13.03
N GLU A 55 1.46 11.02 -12.27
CA GLU A 55 2.61 10.89 -11.37
C GLU A 55 2.09 10.90 -9.92
N VAL A 56 2.66 10.02 -9.10
CA VAL A 56 2.38 9.92 -7.67
C VAL A 56 3.69 10.11 -6.91
N ARG A 57 3.64 10.86 -5.83
CA ARG A 57 4.71 10.92 -4.84
C ARG A 57 4.23 10.27 -3.56
N SER A 58 4.94 9.24 -3.11
CA SER A 58 4.71 8.60 -1.82
C SER A 58 5.90 8.84 -0.90
N ARG A 59 5.63 9.04 0.38
CA ARG A 59 6.61 9.18 1.45
C ARG A 59 6.19 8.26 2.58
N GLY A 60 7.07 7.33 2.94
CA GLY A 60 6.96 6.57 4.17
C GLY A 60 8.00 7.05 5.20
N THR A 61 7.76 6.75 6.48
CA THR A 61 8.69 7.03 7.58
C THR A 61 9.03 5.80 8.43
N LEU A 62 8.51 4.62 8.05
CA LEU A 62 8.70 3.39 8.80
C LEU A 62 10.16 2.94 8.74
N GLN A 63 10.76 2.77 9.90
CA GLN A 63 12.16 2.33 10.03
C GLN A 63 12.22 0.80 10.02
N ILE A 64 11.91 0.20 8.88
CA ILE A 64 11.96 -1.26 8.71
C ILE A 64 13.43 -1.69 8.64
N PRO A 65 13.86 -2.72 9.40
CA PRO A 65 15.22 -3.24 9.31
C PRO A 65 15.58 -3.66 7.88
N GLU A 66 16.64 -3.05 7.33
CA GLU A 66 17.16 -3.39 6.02
C GLU A 66 17.85 -4.76 6.06
N THR A 67 17.16 -5.76 5.52
CA THR A 67 17.70 -7.12 5.33
C THR A 67 17.37 -7.57 3.92
N ASP A 68 18.09 -8.56 3.38
CA ASP A 68 17.87 -9.03 2.00
C ASP A 68 16.41 -9.44 1.70
N SER A 69 15.67 -9.90 2.72
CA SER A 69 14.26 -10.32 2.58
C SER A 69 13.26 -9.16 2.65
N PHE A 70 13.61 -8.05 3.30
CA PHE A 70 12.71 -6.92 3.55
C PHE A 70 13.18 -5.59 2.92
N ALA A 71 14.35 -5.56 2.29
CA ALA A 71 14.92 -4.36 1.67
C ALA A 71 13.95 -3.68 0.70
N GLY A 72 13.22 -4.45 -0.10
CA GLY A 72 12.21 -3.90 -1.02
C GLY A 72 11.05 -3.18 -0.32
N VAL A 73 10.66 -3.63 0.87
CA VAL A 73 9.60 -3.03 1.68
C VAL A 73 10.14 -1.85 2.50
N ALA A 74 11.36 -1.94 3.01
CA ALA A 74 12.06 -0.84 3.67
C ALA A 74 12.20 0.37 2.71
N ASP A 75 12.69 0.14 1.48
CA ASP A 75 12.75 1.16 0.41
C ASP A 75 11.38 1.77 0.07
N LEU A 76 10.30 1.00 0.27
CA LEU A 76 8.95 1.39 -0.11
C LEU A 76 8.29 2.27 0.97
N LEU A 77 8.47 1.89 2.24
CA LEU A 77 7.76 2.47 3.40
C LEU A 77 8.65 3.30 4.34
N GLY A 78 9.96 3.29 4.15
CA GLY A 78 10.91 4.13 4.89
C GLY A 78 11.37 5.36 4.12
N ASP A 79 11.07 5.42 2.82
CA ASP A 79 11.65 6.39 1.89
C ASP A 79 10.60 7.16 1.07
N THR A 80 11.08 8.11 0.27
CA THR A 80 10.25 8.80 -0.71
C THR A 80 10.37 8.15 -2.09
N SER A 81 9.24 7.70 -2.64
CA SER A 81 9.14 7.13 -3.98
C SER A 81 8.37 8.05 -4.94
N THR A 82 8.82 8.09 -6.20
CA THR A 82 8.05 8.70 -7.30
C THR A 82 7.57 7.59 -8.22
N LEU A 83 6.27 7.55 -8.46
CA LEU A 83 5.62 6.54 -9.29
C LEU A 83 5.04 7.20 -10.54
N ARG A 84 5.15 6.55 -11.68
CA ARG A 84 4.32 6.83 -12.86
C ARG A 84 3.26 5.74 -12.95
N VAL A 85 2.01 6.13 -13.13
CA VAL A 85 0.86 5.23 -13.07
C VAL A 85 0.09 5.33 -14.37
N TRP A 86 -0.25 4.17 -14.93
CA TRP A 86 -1.23 4.00 -16.00
C TRP A 86 -2.19 2.91 -15.57
N TRP A 87 -3.39 3.32 -15.19
CA TRP A 87 -4.43 2.44 -14.68
C TRP A 87 -5.54 2.33 -15.71
N ARG A 88 -5.95 1.11 -16.09
CA ARG A 88 -7.14 0.86 -16.90
C ARG A 88 -8.22 0.14 -16.10
N SER A 89 -7.83 -0.89 -15.36
CA SER A 89 -8.66 -1.63 -14.41
C SER A 89 -7.77 -2.24 -13.32
N ASP A 90 -8.38 -2.94 -12.37
CA ASP A 90 -7.66 -3.76 -11.39
C ASP A 90 -6.79 -4.88 -11.98
N GLU A 91 -7.17 -5.39 -13.14
CA GLU A 91 -6.48 -6.46 -13.88
C GLU A 91 -5.54 -5.94 -14.98
N GLN A 92 -5.61 -4.65 -15.33
CA GLN A 92 -4.76 -4.07 -16.36
C GLN A 92 -4.19 -2.71 -15.94
N TRP A 93 -2.92 -2.69 -15.57
CA TRP A 93 -2.24 -1.48 -15.12
C TRP A 93 -0.72 -1.58 -15.24
N ARG A 94 -0.06 -0.42 -15.23
CA ARG A 94 1.39 -0.28 -15.12
C ARG A 94 1.74 0.76 -14.06
N VAL A 95 2.70 0.42 -13.20
CA VAL A 95 3.25 1.31 -12.17
C VAL A 95 4.77 1.26 -12.22
N ASP A 96 5.38 2.38 -12.58
CA ASP A 96 6.84 2.50 -12.67
C ASP A 96 7.35 3.28 -11.46
N ARG A 97 8.23 2.68 -10.67
CA ARG A 97 8.94 3.36 -9.60
C ARG A 97 10.25 3.90 -10.12
N VAL A 98 10.35 5.23 -10.17
CA VAL A 98 11.49 5.97 -10.71
C VAL A 98 12.42 6.37 -9.59
N ARG A 99 13.73 6.13 -9.77
CA ARG A 99 14.81 6.51 -8.86
C ARG A 99 15.88 7.27 -9.62
N ALA A 100 16.75 7.97 -8.91
CA ALA A 100 17.87 8.67 -9.54
C ALA A 100 18.83 7.72 -10.28
N SER A 101 18.97 6.49 -9.78
CA SER A 101 19.89 5.47 -10.29
C SER A 101 19.24 4.39 -11.16
N GLY A 102 17.91 4.44 -11.37
CA GLY A 102 17.22 3.43 -12.16
C GLY A 102 15.70 3.43 -12.02
N GLU A 103 15.08 2.35 -12.49
CA GLU A 103 13.63 2.23 -12.62
C GLU A 103 13.21 0.78 -12.37
N THR A 104 12.10 0.60 -11.65
CA THR A 104 11.45 -0.71 -11.48
C THR A 104 10.00 -0.59 -11.91
N ASP A 105 9.61 -1.35 -12.93
CA ASP A 105 8.24 -1.32 -13.46
C ASP A 105 7.49 -2.56 -13.00
N LEU A 106 6.21 -2.35 -12.68
CA LEU A 106 5.25 -3.40 -12.41
C LEU A 106 4.15 -3.28 -13.45
N VAL A 107 3.91 -4.36 -14.19
CA VAL A 107 2.88 -4.42 -15.23
C VAL A 107 1.95 -5.59 -14.92
N ARG A 108 0.68 -5.31 -14.66
CA ARG A 108 -0.36 -6.34 -14.51
C ARG A 108 -1.17 -6.46 -15.79
N GLU A 109 -1.26 -7.69 -16.28
CA GLU A 109 -2.01 -8.08 -17.48
C GLU A 109 -2.84 -9.33 -17.12
N GLY A 110 -4.08 -9.12 -16.69
CA GLY A 110 -4.94 -10.16 -16.13
C GLY A 110 -4.34 -10.77 -14.87
N ASP A 111 -4.07 -12.06 -14.94
CA ASP A 111 -3.45 -12.86 -13.87
C ASP A 111 -1.92 -12.89 -13.96
N LEU A 112 -1.30 -12.10 -14.84
CA LEU A 112 0.15 -12.02 -14.96
C LEU A 112 0.67 -10.71 -14.37
N LEU A 113 1.69 -10.80 -13.53
CA LEU A 113 2.47 -9.67 -13.05
C LEU A 113 3.88 -9.76 -13.62
N THR A 114 4.32 -8.73 -14.34
CA THR A 114 5.70 -8.61 -14.83
C THR A 114 6.43 -7.51 -14.08
N THR A 115 7.55 -7.87 -13.45
CA THR A 115 8.50 -6.92 -12.87
C THR A 115 9.65 -6.69 -13.83
N TRP A 116 9.86 -5.44 -14.25
CA TRP A 116 11.05 -5.02 -14.99
C TRP A 116 12.02 -4.29 -14.06
N ARG A 117 13.31 -4.62 -14.11
CA ARG A 117 14.38 -3.89 -13.43
C ARG A 117 15.37 -3.36 -14.45
N PHE A 118 15.38 -2.05 -14.63
CA PHE A 118 16.19 -1.36 -15.63
C PHE A 118 17.69 -1.64 -15.43
N GLU A 119 18.19 -1.53 -14.20
CA GLU A 119 19.62 -1.62 -13.86
C GLU A 119 20.21 -2.99 -14.19
N SER A 120 19.38 -4.02 -14.20
CA SER A 120 19.79 -5.40 -14.48
C SER A 120 19.24 -5.93 -15.80
N GLU A 121 18.59 -5.07 -16.59
CA GLU A 121 17.95 -5.42 -17.86
C GLU A 121 17.13 -6.72 -17.76
N ARG A 122 16.36 -6.88 -16.68
CA ARG A 122 15.67 -8.14 -16.36
C ARG A 122 14.18 -7.94 -16.23
N ALA A 123 13.42 -8.71 -17.02
CA ALA A 123 11.99 -8.88 -16.86
C ALA A 123 11.72 -10.23 -16.17
N THR A 124 10.92 -10.23 -15.12
CA THR A 124 10.46 -11.44 -14.45
C THR A 124 8.94 -11.43 -14.39
N SER A 125 8.31 -12.39 -15.05
CA SER A 125 6.86 -12.57 -15.01
C SER A 125 6.50 -13.68 -14.03
N SER A 126 5.37 -13.51 -13.34
CA SER A 126 4.79 -14.50 -12.43
C SER A 126 3.26 -14.38 -12.42
N PRO A 127 2.52 -15.40 -11.99
CA PRO A 127 1.11 -15.24 -11.66
C PRO A 127 0.90 -14.10 -10.65
N TYR A 128 -0.23 -13.40 -10.75
CA TYR A 128 -0.62 -12.39 -9.78
C TYR A 128 -1.11 -13.09 -8.51
N ALA A 129 -0.45 -12.85 -7.38
CA ALA A 129 -0.84 -13.41 -6.09
C ALA A 129 -1.65 -12.40 -5.28
N THR A 130 -2.78 -12.84 -4.73
CA THR A 130 -3.62 -12.03 -3.83
C THR A 130 -2.89 -11.72 -2.52
N VAL A 131 -2.13 -12.70 -1.98
CA VAL A 131 -1.27 -12.51 -0.83
C VAL A 131 0.19 -12.45 -1.28
N ARG A 132 0.74 -11.25 -1.18
CA ARG A 132 2.13 -10.95 -1.52
C ARG A 132 2.69 -9.89 -0.59
N LEU A 133 4.01 -9.73 -0.61
CA LEU A 133 4.64 -8.58 0.01
C LEU A 133 4.16 -7.27 -0.68
N PRO A 134 4.09 -6.15 0.07
CA PRO A 134 3.77 -4.86 -0.52
C PRO A 134 4.75 -4.45 -1.61
N ASP A 135 4.24 -3.81 -2.65
CA ASP A 135 5.00 -3.26 -3.77
C ASP A 135 4.54 -1.83 -4.13
N ALA A 136 5.13 -1.25 -5.18
CA ALA A 136 4.84 0.13 -5.57
C ALA A 136 3.36 0.38 -5.95
N SER A 137 2.64 -0.64 -6.44
CA SER A 137 1.22 -0.52 -6.76
C SER A 137 0.35 -0.27 -5.52
N ASP A 138 0.79 -0.75 -4.35
CA ASP A 138 0.08 -0.58 -3.08
C ASP A 138 0.13 0.86 -2.54
N LEU A 139 1.08 1.67 -3.03
CA LEU A 139 1.22 3.08 -2.67
C LEU A 139 0.48 4.02 -3.62
N VAL A 140 -0.16 3.51 -4.67
CA VAL A 140 -1.02 4.32 -5.52
C VAL A 140 -2.24 4.78 -4.70
N PRO A 141 -2.54 6.11 -4.59
CA PRO A 141 -3.54 6.62 -3.66
C PRO A 141 -4.91 5.95 -3.80
N SER A 142 -5.37 5.67 -5.02
CA SER A 142 -6.63 4.98 -5.26
C SER A 142 -6.66 3.55 -4.74
N GLN A 143 -5.52 2.84 -4.79
CA GLN A 143 -5.40 1.47 -4.29
C GLN A 143 -5.36 1.47 -2.75
N LEU A 144 -4.52 2.33 -2.19
CA LEU A 144 -4.35 2.45 -0.76
C LEU A 144 -5.66 2.89 -0.07
N ALA A 145 -6.34 3.90 -0.61
CA ALA A 145 -7.62 4.37 -0.08
C ALA A 145 -8.66 3.26 -0.06
N ARG A 146 -8.86 2.54 -1.16
CA ARG A 146 -9.85 1.45 -1.21
C ARG A 146 -9.54 0.34 -0.22
N ARG A 147 -8.26 0.00 -0.03
CA ARG A 147 -7.85 -1.01 0.96
C ARG A 147 -8.14 -0.55 2.39
N LEU A 148 -7.78 0.68 2.73
CA LEU A 148 -7.95 1.21 4.09
C LEU A 148 -9.41 1.52 4.41
N LEU A 149 -10.22 1.90 3.43
CA LEU A 149 -11.64 2.17 3.61
C LEU A 149 -12.52 0.92 3.47
N ALA A 150 -11.93 -0.25 3.20
CA ALA A 150 -12.67 -1.49 3.00
C ALA A 150 -13.40 -1.91 4.28
N GLY A 151 -14.73 -1.89 4.23
CA GLY A 151 -15.58 -2.27 5.36
C GLY A 151 -15.74 -1.18 6.42
N ALA A 152 -15.39 0.08 6.13
CA ALA A 152 -15.62 1.21 7.04
C ALA A 152 -17.11 1.45 7.30
N ASP A 153 -17.46 1.77 8.55
CA ASP A 153 -18.81 2.17 8.96
C ASP A 153 -19.00 3.68 8.87
N ALA A 154 -20.23 4.14 8.64
CA ALA A 154 -20.54 5.57 8.58
C ALA A 154 -20.19 6.33 9.87
N THR A 155 -20.23 5.67 11.02
CA THR A 155 -19.88 6.27 12.33
C THR A 155 -18.39 6.53 12.50
N GLU A 156 -17.54 5.87 11.70
CA GLU A 156 -16.09 6.05 11.68
C GLU A 156 -15.66 7.18 10.74
N LEU A 157 -16.62 7.78 10.01
CA LEU A 157 -16.35 8.73 8.94
C LEU A 157 -16.67 10.16 9.37
N SER A 158 -15.75 11.07 9.06
CA SER A 158 -15.98 12.51 9.16
C SER A 158 -15.51 13.25 7.92
N ARG A 159 -16.09 14.43 7.66
CA ARG A 159 -15.67 15.28 6.53
C ARG A 159 -14.41 16.05 6.88
N LEU A 160 -13.48 16.10 5.93
CA LEU A 160 -12.33 16.98 5.97
C LEU A 160 -12.54 18.21 5.07
N PRO A 161 -11.86 19.33 5.37
CA PRO A 161 -11.76 20.45 4.44
C PRO A 161 -11.26 20.02 3.07
N GLU A 162 -11.80 20.63 2.03
CA GLU A 162 -11.38 20.40 0.66
C GLU A 162 -9.92 20.81 0.45
N ARG A 163 -9.23 20.09 -0.42
CA ARG A 163 -7.83 20.36 -0.76
C ARG A 163 -7.65 20.37 -2.27
N ARG A 164 -6.74 21.21 -2.77
CA ARG A 164 -6.35 21.16 -4.17
C ARG A 164 -5.21 20.14 -4.34
N VAL A 165 -5.44 19.08 -5.11
CA VAL A 165 -4.47 18.00 -5.34
C VAL A 165 -4.30 17.81 -6.84
N ALA A 166 -3.06 17.84 -7.34
CA ALA A 166 -2.77 17.80 -8.79
C ALA A 166 -3.56 18.80 -9.66
N GLY A 167 -3.99 19.94 -9.09
CA GLY A 167 -4.83 20.94 -9.77
C GLY A 167 -6.34 20.68 -9.69
N ARG A 168 -6.78 19.57 -9.10
CA ARG A 168 -8.19 19.19 -8.89
C ARG A 168 -8.69 19.63 -7.51
N SER A 169 -9.94 20.05 -7.43
CA SER A 169 -10.65 20.25 -6.15
C SER A 169 -11.02 18.87 -5.60
N ALA A 170 -10.52 18.54 -4.41
CA ALA A 170 -10.72 17.24 -3.80
C ALA A 170 -11.42 17.38 -2.44
N PRO A 171 -12.71 17.04 -2.31
CA PRO A 171 -13.31 16.82 -1.00
C PRO A 171 -12.56 15.72 -0.26
N GLY A 172 -12.49 15.88 1.06
CA GLY A 172 -11.82 14.94 1.93
C GLY A 172 -12.79 14.23 2.88
N LEU A 173 -12.44 13.01 3.22
CA LEU A 173 -13.00 12.26 4.34
C LEU A 173 -11.86 11.79 5.25
N ARG A 174 -12.18 11.61 6.52
CA ARG A 174 -11.34 10.94 7.49
C ARG A 174 -12.04 9.66 7.92
N LEU A 175 -11.27 8.58 8.05
CA LEU A 175 -11.65 7.35 8.73
C LEU A 175 -10.92 7.30 10.07
N GLU A 176 -11.66 7.28 11.17
CA GLU A 176 -11.17 7.02 12.53
C GLU A 176 -11.69 5.64 12.95
N PRO A 177 -10.82 4.60 13.02
CA PRO A 177 -11.26 3.25 13.35
C PRO A 177 -11.96 3.22 14.70
N ALA A 178 -13.16 2.62 14.77
CA ALA A 178 -13.88 2.49 16.03
C ALA A 178 -13.28 1.41 16.94
N ASP A 179 -12.43 0.55 16.37
CA ASP A 179 -11.79 -0.57 17.06
C ASP A 179 -10.54 -0.10 17.84
N GLU A 180 -10.61 -0.20 19.17
CA GLU A 180 -9.50 0.11 20.08
C GLU A 180 -8.28 -0.79 19.87
N GLN A 181 -8.43 -1.91 19.15
CA GLN A 181 -7.33 -2.77 18.74
C GLN A 181 -6.42 -2.14 17.68
N SER A 182 -6.86 -1.06 17.01
CA SER A 182 -6.12 -0.38 15.96
C SER A 182 -4.88 0.37 16.48
N THR A 183 -3.77 0.25 15.77
CA THR A 183 -2.59 1.13 15.93
C THR A 183 -2.60 2.32 14.97
N ILE A 184 -3.61 2.38 14.09
CA ILE A 184 -3.90 3.52 13.22
C ILE A 184 -4.88 4.43 13.95
N ASP A 185 -4.49 5.69 14.12
CA ASP A 185 -5.32 6.73 14.73
C ASP A 185 -6.39 7.19 13.72
N HIS A 186 -5.96 7.57 12.51
CA HIS A 186 -6.86 7.89 11.43
C HIS A 186 -6.23 7.76 10.04
N VAL A 187 -7.09 7.71 9.03
CA VAL A 187 -6.73 7.77 7.61
C VAL A 187 -7.47 8.93 6.97
N ASP A 188 -6.72 9.88 6.42
CA ASP A 188 -7.29 11.00 5.66
C ASP A 188 -7.21 10.71 4.16
N VAL A 189 -8.34 10.83 3.46
CA VAL A 189 -8.45 10.59 2.02
C VAL A 189 -9.05 11.82 1.35
N TRP A 190 -8.36 12.36 0.35
CA TRP A 190 -8.90 13.37 -0.56
C TRP A 190 -9.10 12.76 -1.93
N ALA A 191 -10.33 12.82 -2.44
CA ALA A 191 -10.70 12.22 -3.71
C ALA A 191 -11.26 13.27 -4.68
N ASP A 192 -11.08 13.00 -5.97
CA ASP A 192 -11.58 13.85 -7.03
C ASP A 192 -13.11 14.01 -6.96
N ALA A 193 -13.60 15.25 -6.96
CA ALA A 193 -15.02 15.54 -6.75
C ALA A 193 -15.94 14.96 -7.85
N GLU A 194 -15.44 14.81 -9.07
CA GLU A 194 -16.22 14.34 -10.22
C GLU A 194 -16.20 12.81 -10.30
N THR A 195 -15.01 12.22 -10.17
CA THR A 195 -14.78 10.79 -10.47
C THR A 195 -14.74 9.89 -9.24
N GLY A 196 -14.52 10.46 -8.05
CA GLY A 196 -14.31 9.68 -6.82
C GLY A 196 -12.91 9.07 -6.69
N LEU A 197 -12.02 9.27 -7.66
CA LEU A 197 -10.67 8.71 -7.60
C LEU A 197 -9.90 9.33 -6.43
N ALA A 198 -9.39 8.51 -5.52
CA ALA A 198 -8.55 9.01 -4.44
C ALA A 198 -7.26 9.62 -5.01
N LEU A 199 -7.01 10.89 -4.69
CA LEU A 199 -5.86 11.67 -5.17
C LEU A 199 -4.78 11.81 -4.11
N ARG A 200 -5.15 11.72 -2.82
CA ARG A 200 -4.21 11.74 -1.70
C ARG A 200 -4.71 10.86 -0.57
N VAL A 201 -3.78 10.15 0.07
CA VAL A 201 -4.02 9.39 1.29
C VAL A 201 -2.91 9.69 2.29
N ASP A 202 -3.28 10.04 3.51
CA ASP A 202 -2.39 10.17 4.66
C ASP A 202 -2.82 9.16 5.73
N VAL A 203 -1.88 8.35 6.22
CA VAL A 203 -2.10 7.33 7.25
C VAL A 203 -1.35 7.73 8.51
N VAL A 204 -2.06 7.90 9.61
CA VAL A 204 -1.51 8.39 10.88
C VAL A 204 -1.64 7.30 11.95
N GLY A 205 -0.54 6.99 12.63
CA GLY A 205 -0.51 6.01 13.72
C GLY A 205 -0.75 6.67 15.08
N THR A 206 -1.18 5.90 16.07
CA THR A 206 -1.47 6.40 17.44
C THR A 206 -0.26 6.99 18.17
N ALA A 207 0.96 6.69 17.72
CA ALA A 207 2.20 7.17 18.33
C ALA A 207 2.61 8.60 17.92
N SER A 208 2.00 9.19 16.87
CA SER A 208 2.39 10.52 16.36
C SER A 208 1.30 11.16 15.50
N ASP A 209 1.16 12.49 15.57
CA ASP A 209 0.28 13.27 14.68
C ASP A 209 0.80 13.38 13.23
N LEU A 210 2.02 12.90 12.95
CA LEU A 210 2.59 12.93 11.61
C LEU A 210 2.23 11.65 10.84
N PRO A 211 1.88 11.74 9.54
CA PRO A 211 1.61 10.57 8.74
C PRO A 211 2.82 9.64 8.62
N VAL A 212 2.60 8.35 8.86
CA VAL A 212 3.60 7.30 8.64
C VAL A 212 3.73 6.92 7.17
N VAL A 213 2.63 7.09 6.42
CA VAL A 213 2.58 6.97 4.97
C VAL A 213 1.74 8.13 4.42
N SER A 214 2.30 8.86 3.46
CA SER A 214 1.60 9.93 2.73
C SER A 214 1.83 9.72 1.24
N THR A 215 0.76 9.53 0.47
CA THR A 215 0.81 9.37 -0.98
C THR A 215 -0.12 10.35 -1.67
N ALA A 216 0.36 11.01 -2.72
CA ALA A 216 -0.40 12.03 -3.43
C ALA A 216 -0.09 12.04 -4.93
N VAL A 217 -1.15 12.18 -5.74
CA VAL A 217 -1.03 12.47 -7.17
C VAL A 217 -0.46 13.88 -7.35
N THR A 218 0.59 14.00 -8.16
CA THR A 218 1.27 15.27 -8.49
C THR A 218 0.98 15.74 -9.91
N ARG A 219 0.63 14.79 -10.80
CA ARG A 219 0.09 15.02 -12.14
C ARG A 219 -1.05 14.05 -12.38
N PHE A 220 -2.14 14.53 -12.95
CA PHE A 220 -3.35 13.75 -13.17
C PHE A 220 -3.85 13.94 -14.59
N ASP A 221 -4.09 12.83 -15.27
CA ASP A 221 -4.80 12.74 -16.54
C ASP A 221 -5.97 11.74 -16.37
N PRO A 222 -7.23 12.20 -16.43
CA PRO A 222 -8.40 11.35 -16.26
C PRO A 222 -8.71 10.47 -17.48
N SER A 223 -7.94 10.58 -18.57
CA SER A 223 -8.14 9.72 -19.73
C SER A 223 -7.69 8.29 -19.44
N THR A 224 -8.45 7.32 -19.97
CA THR A 224 -8.05 5.92 -19.93
C THR A 224 -6.80 5.73 -20.79
N PRO A 225 -5.68 5.22 -20.25
CA PRO A 225 -4.44 5.03 -20.99
C PRO A 225 -4.62 4.08 -22.18
N ASP A 226 -3.82 4.22 -23.24
CA ASP A 226 -3.83 3.26 -24.36
C ASP A 226 -3.42 1.85 -23.89
N PRO A 227 -4.06 0.75 -24.36
CA PRO A 227 -3.75 -0.61 -23.94
C PRO A 227 -2.27 -1.00 -24.11
N GLY A 228 -1.60 -0.47 -25.14
CA GLY A 228 -0.18 -0.72 -25.39
C GLY A 228 0.74 -0.11 -24.33
N THR A 229 0.26 0.88 -23.57
CA THR A 229 1.03 1.48 -22.46
C THR A 229 1.05 0.59 -21.22
N THR A 230 0.01 -0.23 -21.05
CA THR A 230 -0.15 -1.18 -19.94
C THR A 230 0.21 -2.62 -20.34
N THR A 231 0.81 -2.81 -21.51
CA THR A 231 1.28 -4.11 -22.01
C THR A 231 2.80 -4.13 -21.95
N PHE A 232 3.40 -5.12 -21.27
CA PHE A 232 4.85 -5.18 -21.18
C PHE A 232 5.46 -5.61 -22.51
N THR A 233 6.36 -4.80 -23.06
CA THR A 233 7.17 -5.17 -24.22
C THR A 233 8.64 -5.17 -23.80
N ALA A 234 9.27 -6.35 -23.84
CA ALA A 234 10.67 -6.50 -23.46
C ALA A 234 11.59 -5.68 -24.39
N PRO A 235 12.46 -4.81 -23.85
CA PRO A 235 13.40 -4.07 -24.68
C PRO A 235 14.46 -5.01 -25.29
N PRO A 236 15.10 -4.63 -26.42
CA PRO A 236 16.17 -5.43 -27.01
C PRO A 236 17.28 -5.73 -25.99
N GLY A 237 17.69 -7.00 -25.90
CA GLY A 237 18.73 -7.45 -24.96
C GLY A 237 18.23 -7.80 -23.55
N ALA A 238 16.95 -7.56 -23.25
CA ALA A 238 16.38 -7.90 -21.95
C ALA A 238 16.47 -9.40 -21.64
N ARG A 239 16.89 -9.71 -20.41
CA ARG A 239 16.80 -11.05 -19.84
C ARG A 239 15.38 -11.28 -19.34
N VAL A 240 14.62 -12.08 -20.08
CA VAL A 240 13.25 -12.45 -19.71
C VAL A 240 13.27 -13.77 -18.96
N GLY A 241 12.61 -13.82 -17.82
CA GLY A 241 12.40 -15.03 -17.05
C GLY A 241 10.96 -15.15 -16.58
N PHE A 242 10.53 -16.38 -16.37
CA PHE A 242 9.32 -16.68 -15.64
C PHE A 242 9.71 -17.25 -14.28
N ARG A 243 8.98 -16.85 -13.24
CA ARG A 243 9.07 -17.49 -11.91
C ARG A 243 7.65 -17.78 -11.48
N ASP A 244 7.46 -18.91 -10.80
CA ASP A 244 6.28 -19.06 -9.98
C ASP A 244 6.27 -17.90 -8.97
N ALA A 245 5.12 -17.26 -8.80
CA ALA A 245 5.00 -16.24 -7.78
C ALA A 245 5.37 -16.87 -6.44
N ILE A 246 6.06 -16.12 -5.57
CA ILE A 246 6.05 -16.46 -4.15
C ILE A 246 4.64 -16.11 -3.65
N ASP A 247 3.67 -16.91 -4.05
CA ASP A 247 2.36 -16.90 -3.44
C ASP A 247 2.55 -17.48 -2.04
N VAL A 248 2.53 -16.58 -1.07
CA VAL A 248 2.71 -16.92 0.34
C VAL A 248 1.62 -17.92 0.77
N ALA A 249 0.41 -17.84 0.20
CA ALA A 249 -0.68 -18.77 0.45
C ALA A 249 -0.40 -20.14 -0.18
N ALA A 250 -0.10 -20.24 -1.48
CA ALA A 250 0.25 -21.52 -2.10
C ALA A 250 1.48 -22.18 -1.44
N GLY A 251 2.49 -21.39 -1.13
CA GLY A 251 3.70 -21.82 -0.43
C GLY A 251 3.38 -22.37 0.97
N ALA A 252 2.52 -21.70 1.73
CA ALA A 252 1.99 -22.15 3.02
C ALA A 252 1.19 -23.45 2.88
N ASN A 253 0.21 -23.48 1.97
CA ASN A 253 -0.69 -24.61 1.71
C ASN A 253 0.06 -25.91 1.42
N ALA A 254 1.20 -25.81 0.73
CA ALA A 254 2.02 -26.97 0.38
C ALA A 254 2.65 -27.70 1.59
N PHE A 255 2.78 -27.07 2.76
CA PHE A 255 3.38 -27.71 3.96
C PHE A 255 2.57 -27.55 5.25
N ALA A 256 1.54 -26.73 5.25
CA ALA A 256 0.70 -26.42 6.40
C ALA A 256 -0.75 -26.85 6.11
N PRO A 257 -1.10 -28.14 6.25
CA PRO A 257 -2.45 -28.65 5.99
C PRO A 257 -3.43 -28.29 7.13
N PHE A 258 -3.33 -27.08 7.67
CA PHE A 258 -4.17 -26.60 8.76
C PHE A 258 -5.29 -25.74 8.20
N VAL A 259 -6.48 -25.90 8.77
CA VAL A 259 -7.57 -24.95 8.57
C VAL A 259 -7.40 -23.88 9.63
N LEU A 260 -7.21 -22.63 9.20
CA LEU A 260 -7.18 -21.50 10.11
C LEU A 260 -8.61 -21.16 10.60
N PRO A 261 -8.75 -20.66 11.83
CA PRO A 261 -10.06 -20.28 12.37
C PRO A 261 -10.73 -19.16 11.58
N ASP A 262 -12.05 -19.06 11.70
CA ASP A 262 -12.85 -18.02 11.06
C ASP A 262 -12.70 -16.65 11.73
N ALA A 263 -12.17 -16.61 12.96
CA ALA A 263 -11.80 -15.38 13.65
C ALA A 263 -10.62 -15.62 14.59
N VAL A 264 -9.82 -14.58 14.83
CA VAL A 264 -8.78 -14.55 15.87
C VAL A 264 -8.79 -13.23 16.61
N ALA A 265 -8.68 -13.26 17.93
CA ALA A 265 -8.68 -12.07 18.79
C ALA A 265 -9.87 -11.12 18.52
N GLY A 266 -11.04 -11.68 18.16
CA GLY A 266 -12.24 -10.93 17.79
C GLY A 266 -12.28 -10.41 16.35
N LEU A 267 -11.20 -10.58 15.58
CA LEU A 267 -11.11 -10.15 14.18
C LEU A 267 -11.56 -11.28 13.25
N GLU A 268 -12.58 -11.02 12.44
CA GLU A 268 -13.09 -11.98 11.46
C GLU A 268 -12.11 -12.20 10.30
N ARG A 269 -12.04 -13.43 9.81
CA ARG A 269 -11.24 -13.81 8.65
C ARG A 269 -11.89 -13.26 7.38
N ARG A 270 -11.08 -12.70 6.49
CA ARG A 270 -11.51 -12.18 5.19
C ARG A 270 -10.83 -12.91 4.02
N GLY A 271 -11.46 -12.83 2.86
CA GLY A 271 -11.04 -13.49 1.63
C GLY A 271 -11.56 -14.92 1.53
N ASP A 272 -11.38 -15.53 0.36
CA ASP A 272 -11.83 -16.90 0.12
C ASP A 272 -10.89 -17.90 0.84
N PRO A 273 -11.40 -18.74 1.75
CA PRO A 273 -10.60 -19.78 2.39
C PRO A 273 -9.92 -20.74 1.41
N ASP A 274 -10.52 -20.97 0.23
CA ASP A 274 -9.95 -21.84 -0.81
C ASP A 274 -8.77 -21.19 -1.54
N GLU A 275 -8.76 -19.86 -1.66
CA GLU A 275 -7.63 -19.09 -2.23
C GLU A 275 -6.51 -18.89 -1.21
N LEU A 276 -6.85 -18.54 0.04
CA LEU A 276 -5.89 -18.18 1.08
C LEU A 276 -5.31 -19.40 1.81
N GLY A 277 -6.07 -20.49 1.87
CA GLY A 277 -5.75 -21.75 2.54
C GLY A 277 -5.22 -21.59 3.96
N ALA A 278 -3.92 -21.76 4.15
CA ALA A 278 -3.19 -21.75 5.40
C ALA A 278 -2.65 -20.37 5.77
N VAL A 279 -2.91 -19.33 4.97
CA VAL A 279 -2.72 -17.94 5.33
C VAL A 279 -4.05 -17.35 5.80
N GLY A 280 -4.00 -16.61 6.91
CA GLY A 280 -5.17 -15.97 7.47
C GLY A 280 -5.02 -14.47 7.35
N VAL A 281 -5.97 -13.80 6.72
CA VAL A 281 -6.06 -12.34 6.77
C VAL A 281 -7.30 -12.03 7.59
N TYR A 282 -7.16 -11.25 8.66
CA TYR A 282 -8.22 -10.96 9.61
C TYR A 282 -8.42 -9.45 9.77
N GLY A 283 -9.65 -9.06 10.12
CA GLY A 283 -10.03 -7.66 10.32
C GLY A 283 -10.40 -6.92 9.02
N ARG A 284 -10.55 -5.61 9.13
CA ARG A 284 -11.08 -4.72 8.07
C ARG A 284 -10.32 -3.41 8.01
N GLY A 285 -10.35 -2.76 6.84
CA GLY A 285 -9.75 -1.45 6.64
C GLY A 285 -8.33 -1.33 7.22
N PRO A 286 -8.09 -0.38 8.15
CA PRO A 286 -6.80 -0.19 8.81
C PRO A 286 -6.61 -1.04 10.07
N THR A 287 -7.63 -1.76 10.56
CA THR A 287 -7.52 -2.67 11.71
C THR A 287 -7.47 -4.10 11.21
N ALA A 288 -6.28 -4.58 10.87
CA ALA A 288 -6.11 -5.88 10.26
C ALA A 288 -4.78 -6.53 10.60
N LEU A 289 -4.76 -7.87 10.60
CA LEU A 289 -3.55 -8.67 10.71
C LEU A 289 -3.51 -9.78 9.66
N VAL A 290 -2.31 -10.22 9.32
CA VAL A 290 -2.06 -11.42 8.54
C VAL A 290 -1.32 -12.43 9.40
N ALA A 291 -1.71 -13.70 9.32
CA ALA A 291 -1.05 -14.85 9.94
C ALA A 291 -0.52 -15.77 8.84
N VAL A 292 0.81 -15.90 8.78
CA VAL A 292 1.51 -16.70 7.77
C VAL A 292 2.28 -17.83 8.46
N PRO A 293 1.99 -19.11 8.17
CA PRO A 293 2.80 -20.20 8.67
C PRO A 293 4.16 -20.19 7.97
N LEU A 294 5.22 -20.42 8.73
CA LEU A 294 6.58 -20.46 8.23
C LEU A 294 7.19 -21.86 8.36
N ARG A 295 7.97 -22.26 7.36
CA ARG A 295 8.82 -23.45 7.46
C ARG A 295 9.93 -23.18 8.50
N ARG A 296 10.37 -24.23 9.20
CA ARG A 296 11.40 -24.14 10.24
C ARG A 296 12.65 -23.35 9.83
N GLY A 297 13.14 -23.55 8.60
CA GLY A 297 14.31 -22.83 8.09
C GLY A 297 14.09 -21.33 7.97
N LEU A 298 12.97 -20.91 7.35
CA LEU A 298 12.62 -19.50 7.21
C LEU A 298 12.28 -18.85 8.56
N ALA A 299 11.57 -19.56 9.43
CA ALA A 299 11.31 -19.11 10.79
C ALA A 299 12.60 -18.90 11.60
N GLY A 300 13.64 -19.70 11.37
CA GLY A 300 14.96 -19.51 11.97
C GLY A 300 15.61 -18.20 11.54
N GLN A 301 15.59 -17.92 10.23
CA GLN A 301 16.14 -16.68 9.65
C GLN A 301 15.39 -15.44 10.17
N VAL A 302 14.06 -15.46 10.15
CA VAL A 302 13.24 -14.35 10.69
C VAL A 302 13.52 -14.14 12.18
N ARG A 303 13.67 -15.21 12.97
CA ARG A 303 13.99 -15.08 14.39
C ARG A 303 15.35 -14.44 14.65
N GLU A 304 16.35 -14.82 13.88
CA GLU A 304 17.69 -14.23 13.96
C GLU A 304 17.65 -12.74 13.64
N GLN A 305 16.92 -12.35 12.59
CA GLN A 305 16.71 -10.95 12.20
C GLN A 305 15.97 -10.15 13.27
N LEU A 306 14.88 -10.68 13.82
CA LEU A 306 14.15 -10.03 14.92
C LEU A 306 15.06 -9.87 16.14
N SER A 307 15.85 -10.89 16.49
CA SER A 307 16.77 -10.83 17.64
C SER A 307 17.91 -9.83 17.45
N ALA A 308 18.27 -9.49 16.20
CA ALA A 308 19.24 -8.45 15.87
C ALA A 308 18.64 -7.03 15.90
N SER A 309 17.32 -6.91 16.02
CA SER A 309 16.58 -5.65 16.16
C SER A 309 16.18 -5.39 17.62
N SER A 310 15.47 -4.29 17.90
CA SER A 310 14.91 -3.99 19.22
C SER A 310 13.68 -4.85 19.58
N ALA A 311 13.59 -6.07 19.06
CA ALA A 311 12.48 -6.98 19.31
C ALA A 311 12.46 -7.44 20.76
N VAL A 312 11.25 -7.60 21.30
CA VAL A 312 10.99 -8.04 22.67
C VAL A 312 10.57 -9.51 22.65
N ARG A 313 11.20 -10.33 23.48
CA ARG A 313 10.75 -11.71 23.69
C ARG A 313 9.60 -11.72 24.69
N THR A 314 8.53 -12.39 24.31
CA THR A 314 7.29 -12.58 25.07
C THR A 314 7.07 -14.07 25.32
N ASP A 315 6.05 -14.42 26.10
CA ASP A 315 5.70 -15.82 26.38
C ASP A 315 5.19 -16.58 25.14
N VAL A 316 4.66 -15.86 24.15
CA VAL A 316 4.09 -16.43 22.92
C VAL A 316 5.06 -16.38 21.72
N GLY A 317 6.14 -15.61 21.80
CA GLY A 317 7.05 -15.40 20.68
C GLY A 317 7.95 -14.18 20.78
N THR A 318 8.56 -13.80 19.66
CA THR A 318 9.38 -12.59 19.52
C THR A 318 8.57 -11.52 18.80
N SER A 319 8.32 -10.39 19.47
CA SER A 319 7.52 -9.26 18.98
C SER A 319 8.40 -8.07 18.59
N LEU A 320 8.02 -7.34 17.56
CA LEU A 320 8.66 -6.10 17.10
C LEU A 320 7.59 -5.11 16.66
N GLU A 321 7.75 -3.85 17.04
CA GLU A 321 6.90 -2.74 16.61
C GLU A 321 7.70 -1.79 15.71
N ILE A 322 7.10 -1.40 14.58
CA ILE A 322 7.68 -0.49 13.59
C ILE A 322 6.61 0.57 13.24
N GLY A 323 6.61 1.67 13.99
CA GLY A 323 5.49 2.63 13.92
C GLY A 323 4.19 1.93 14.32
N PRO A 324 3.11 2.00 13.52
CA PRO A 324 1.87 1.28 13.80
C PRO A 324 1.92 -0.21 13.39
N LEU A 325 2.98 -0.68 12.74
CA LEU A 325 3.07 -2.09 12.35
C LEU A 325 3.59 -2.91 13.53
N SER A 326 2.78 -3.83 14.04
CA SER A 326 3.21 -4.85 14.99
C SER A 326 3.51 -6.15 14.24
N VAL A 327 4.57 -6.85 14.66
CA VAL A 327 5.03 -8.12 14.09
C VAL A 327 5.33 -9.09 15.22
N LEU A 328 4.83 -10.32 15.13
CA LEU A 328 5.08 -11.37 16.11
C LEU A 328 5.46 -12.67 15.40
N LEU A 329 6.61 -13.23 15.77
CA LEU A 329 7.01 -14.58 15.38
C LEU A 329 6.78 -15.54 16.55
N THR A 330 5.88 -16.51 16.38
CA THR A 330 5.56 -17.44 17.47
C THR A 330 6.71 -18.39 17.81
N GLU A 331 6.75 -18.88 19.06
CA GLU A 331 7.64 -19.98 19.42
C GLU A 331 7.08 -21.31 18.87
N GLY A 332 7.81 -21.94 17.94
CA GLY A 332 7.38 -23.21 17.34
C GLY A 332 7.46 -24.37 18.33
N GLY A 333 6.33 -25.02 18.63
CA GLY A 333 6.25 -26.21 19.49
C GLY A 333 6.22 -27.53 18.70
N ARG A 334 6.46 -28.66 19.37
CA ARG A 334 6.24 -30.00 18.77
C ARG A 334 4.76 -30.12 18.40
N GLY A 335 4.46 -30.17 17.10
CA GLY A 335 3.09 -30.29 16.56
C GLY A 335 2.36 -28.96 16.32
N ARG A 336 2.93 -27.81 16.71
CA ARG A 336 2.38 -26.47 16.43
C ARG A 336 3.16 -25.82 15.29
N GLY A 337 2.46 -25.28 14.30
CA GLY A 337 3.08 -24.46 13.24
C GLY A 337 3.76 -23.22 13.84
N THR A 338 4.89 -22.79 13.27
CA THR A 338 5.43 -21.45 13.57
C THR A 338 4.71 -20.45 12.67
N PHE A 339 4.15 -19.40 13.27
CA PHE A 339 3.45 -18.35 12.55
C PHE A 339 4.22 -17.04 12.65
N LEU A 340 4.25 -16.32 11.54
CA LEU A 340 4.55 -14.89 11.50
C LEU A 340 3.22 -14.16 11.43
N LEU A 341 2.92 -13.37 12.45
CA LEU A 341 1.80 -12.47 12.49
C LEU A 341 2.31 -11.05 12.24
N ALA A 342 1.60 -10.28 11.42
CA ALA A 342 1.91 -8.87 11.20
C ALA A 342 0.63 -8.10 10.95
N GLY A 343 0.50 -6.90 11.51
CA GLY A 343 -0.73 -6.12 11.38
C GLY A 343 -0.63 -4.73 11.97
N THR A 344 -1.63 -3.92 11.66
CA THR A 344 -1.85 -2.60 12.25
C THR A 344 -2.81 -2.72 13.44
N VAL A 345 -2.44 -3.62 14.35
CA VAL A 345 -3.16 -3.93 15.58
C VAL A 345 -2.16 -3.96 16.73
N THR A 346 -2.62 -3.78 17.97
CA THR A 346 -1.69 -3.73 19.10
C THR A 346 -0.91 -5.04 19.31
N PRO A 347 0.28 -5.00 19.94
CA PRO A 347 1.04 -6.21 20.25
C PRO A 347 0.27 -7.24 21.06
N GLU A 348 -0.63 -6.81 21.94
CA GLU A 348 -1.51 -7.67 22.75
C GLU A 348 -2.46 -8.46 21.84
N VAL A 349 -3.06 -7.82 20.84
CA VAL A 349 -3.95 -8.47 19.87
C VAL A 349 -3.20 -9.53 19.07
N LEU A 350 -1.94 -9.27 18.67
CA LEU A 350 -1.11 -10.30 18.03
C LEU A 350 -0.80 -11.46 18.96
N ALA A 351 -0.57 -11.20 20.25
CA ALA A 351 -0.31 -12.23 21.24
C ALA A 351 -1.54 -13.13 21.46
N ASP A 352 -2.73 -12.53 21.58
CA ASP A 352 -4.00 -13.24 21.71
C ASP A 352 -4.29 -14.08 20.45
N ALA A 353 -4.12 -13.49 19.26
CA ALA A 353 -4.28 -14.21 18.00
C ALA A 353 -3.30 -15.40 17.89
N ALA A 354 -2.05 -15.22 18.32
CA ALA A 354 -1.06 -16.30 18.33
C ALA A 354 -1.44 -17.44 19.29
N ALA A 355 -2.00 -17.12 20.45
CA ALA A 355 -2.47 -18.11 21.42
C ALA A 355 -3.63 -18.92 20.84
N GLU A 356 -4.65 -18.26 20.28
CA GLU A 356 -5.81 -18.91 19.66
C GLU A 356 -5.43 -19.80 18.48
N LEU A 357 -4.55 -19.33 17.60
CA LEU A 357 -4.00 -20.13 16.50
C LEU A 357 -3.27 -21.39 17.01
N GLY A 358 -2.47 -21.24 18.07
CA GLY A 358 -1.71 -22.35 18.67
C GLY A 358 -2.58 -23.42 19.34
N GLU A 359 -3.73 -23.05 19.89
CA GLU A 359 -4.70 -23.98 20.47
C GLU A 359 -5.50 -24.75 19.43
N GLN A 360 -5.96 -24.06 18.38
CA GLN A 360 -6.89 -24.65 17.41
C GLN A 360 -6.18 -25.51 16.35
N VAL A 361 -4.98 -25.12 15.93
CA VAL A 361 -4.16 -25.92 15.00
C VAL A 361 -3.66 -27.22 15.63
N GLY A 362 -3.51 -27.26 16.95
CA GLY A 362 -3.02 -28.43 17.70
C GLY A 362 -4.07 -29.53 17.99
N ARG A 363 -5.34 -29.36 17.63
CA ARG A 363 -6.43 -30.32 17.92
C ARG A 363 -6.66 -31.41 16.85
N ARG A 364 -5.72 -31.66 15.93
CA ARG A 364 -5.84 -32.74 14.92
C ARG A 364 -4.77 -33.80 15.04
#